data_AF-A0A835VHJ6-F1
#
_entry.id   AF-A0A835VHJ6-F1
#
_cell.length_a   1.000
_cell.length_b   1.000
_cell.length_c   1.000
_cell.angle_alpha   90.00
_cell.angle_beta   90.00
_cell.angle_gamma   90.00
#
_symmetry.space_group_name_H-M   'P 1'
#
loop_
_entity.id
_entity.type
_entity.pdbx_description
1 polymer ?
#
loop_
_entity_poly.entity_id
_entity_poly.type
_entity_poly.pdbx_seq_one_letter_code
_entity_poly.pdbx_strand_id
1 'polypeptide(L)'
;MSEMAMVPPRMVNWCGSVIQDPHSAVRALGFLPEEGHGVYLARWCHGSPVHRYGLYALQWIVEVNGKLTPDLESFLNVVKELEHGEFVRVRTVHLNGKPRVLTLKQDLLYWPTWELRFDPETATYRRRTIKSLSSTPEDLHNVIPNKHAFFCCQMPKKKHV
;
A
#
# COMPACT_ATOMS: atom_id res chain seq x y z
N MET A 1 17.57 -19.20 -14.57
CA MET A 1 17.49 -18.20 -13.47
C MET A 1 16.50 -17.07 -13.80
N SER A 2 15.31 -17.36 -14.35
CA SER A 2 14.49 -16.32 -15.01
C SER A 2 12.97 -16.34 -14.73
N GLU A 3 12.48 -17.08 -13.74
CA GLU A 3 11.01 -17.17 -13.51
C GLU A 3 10.52 -16.39 -12.26
N MET A 4 11.43 -16.00 -11.38
CA MET A 4 11.08 -15.36 -10.10
C MET A 4 10.78 -13.85 -10.19
N ALA A 5 10.92 -13.24 -11.36
CA ALA A 5 10.84 -11.78 -11.52
C ALA A 5 9.40 -11.24 -11.67
N MET A 6 8.38 -12.10 -11.77
CA MET A 6 6.98 -11.68 -11.98
C MET A 6 6.20 -11.48 -10.67
N VAL A 7 6.66 -12.06 -9.56
CA VAL A 7 5.92 -12.07 -8.30
C VAL A 7 6.56 -11.07 -7.32
N PRO A 8 5.86 -9.99 -6.92
CA PRO A 8 6.42 -9.06 -5.94
C PRO A 8 6.60 -9.80 -4.61
N PRO A 9 7.83 -9.86 -4.06
CA PRO A 9 8.10 -10.64 -2.85
C PRO A 9 7.40 -10.07 -1.61
N ARG A 10 7.03 -8.79 -1.66
CA ARG A 10 6.41 -8.07 -0.55
C ARG A 10 5.39 -7.06 -1.06
N MET A 11 4.23 -7.04 -0.42
CA MET A 11 3.19 -6.05 -0.65
C MET A 11 2.66 -5.56 0.68
N VAL A 12 2.28 -4.29 0.75
CA VAL A 12 1.73 -3.66 1.96
C VAL A 12 0.38 -3.07 1.63
N ASN A 13 -0.60 -3.31 2.49
CA ASN A 13 -1.82 -2.55 2.50
C ASN A 13 -1.73 -1.44 3.53
N TRP A 14 -2.01 -0.20 3.10
CA TRP A 14 -2.13 0.94 3.99
C TRP A 14 -3.29 1.82 3.54
N CYS A 15 -4.26 2.06 4.45
CA CYS A 15 -5.44 2.88 4.20
C CYS A 15 -6.21 2.50 2.91
N GLY A 16 -6.15 1.22 2.49
CA GLY A 16 -6.77 0.72 1.27
C GLY A 16 -5.99 0.94 -0.04
N SER A 17 -4.74 1.34 0.04
CA SER A 17 -3.77 1.23 -1.06
C SER A 17 -2.99 -0.09 -0.97
N VAL A 18 -2.58 -0.64 -2.11
CA VAL A 18 -1.60 -1.72 -2.22
C VAL A 18 -0.30 -1.11 -2.71
N ILE A 19 0.72 -1.17 -1.85
CA ILE A 19 2.03 -0.56 -2.02
C ILE A 19 3.06 -1.67 -2.15
N GLN A 20 4.01 -1.48 -3.06
CA GLN A 20 5.11 -2.41 -3.32
C GLN A 20 6.37 -1.64 -3.72
N ASP A 21 7.50 -2.31 -3.75
CA ASP A 21 8.68 -1.77 -4.41
C ASP A 21 8.41 -1.60 -5.92
N PRO A 22 9.02 -0.61 -6.60
CA PRO A 22 8.83 -0.41 -8.02
C PRO A 22 9.14 -1.69 -8.79
N HIS A 23 8.22 -2.09 -9.69
CA HIS A 23 8.40 -3.30 -10.49
C HIS A 23 9.66 -3.18 -11.36
N SER A 24 10.39 -4.28 -11.57
CA SER A 24 11.64 -4.31 -12.34
C SER A 24 11.48 -3.67 -13.73
N ALA A 25 10.40 -3.98 -14.44
CA ALA A 25 10.05 -3.34 -15.72
C ALA A 25 9.88 -1.82 -15.63
N VAL A 26 9.24 -1.29 -14.57
CA VAL A 26 9.09 0.16 -14.37
C VAL A 26 10.44 0.82 -14.10
N ARG A 27 11.33 0.13 -13.35
CA ARG A 27 12.70 0.59 -13.14
C ARG A 27 13.51 0.61 -14.42
N ALA A 28 13.41 -0.45 -15.23
CA ALA A 28 14.12 -0.59 -16.50
C ALA A 28 13.74 0.48 -17.52
N LEU A 29 12.51 1.00 -17.45
CA LEU A 29 12.02 2.08 -18.30
C LEU A 29 12.46 3.48 -17.83
N GLY A 30 13.20 3.61 -16.72
CA GLY A 30 13.73 4.88 -16.25
C GLY A 30 12.70 5.82 -15.62
N PHE A 31 11.47 5.35 -15.35
CA PHE A 31 10.39 6.16 -14.76
C PHE A 31 10.56 6.42 -13.25
N LEU A 32 11.77 6.34 -12.71
CA LEU A 32 11.98 6.46 -11.28
C LEU A 32 12.02 7.93 -10.87
N PRO A 33 11.48 8.30 -9.70
CA PRO A 33 11.62 9.67 -9.18
C PRO A 33 13.09 10.05 -9.09
N GLU A 34 13.44 11.26 -9.52
CA GLU A 34 14.79 11.81 -9.41
C GLU A 34 15.24 11.91 -7.93
N GLU A 35 14.30 12.06 -7.00
CA GLU A 35 14.60 12.25 -5.57
C GLU A 35 14.98 10.95 -4.82
N GLY A 36 15.17 9.83 -5.53
CA GLY A 36 15.67 8.58 -4.94
C GLY A 36 14.56 7.64 -4.46
N HIS A 37 13.97 6.93 -5.41
CA HIS A 37 13.16 5.70 -5.26
C HIS A 37 12.15 5.65 -4.11
N GLY A 38 10.95 6.23 -4.30
CA GLY A 38 9.83 6.01 -3.37
C GLY A 38 9.18 4.62 -3.47
N VAL A 39 8.17 4.38 -2.62
CA VAL A 39 7.35 3.17 -2.68
C VAL A 39 6.21 3.34 -3.69
N TYR A 40 5.97 2.32 -4.51
CA TYR A 40 5.04 2.40 -5.63
C TYR A 40 3.61 2.02 -5.22
N LEU A 41 2.64 2.89 -5.50
CA LEU A 41 1.21 2.54 -5.41
C LEU A 41 0.79 1.74 -6.64
N ALA A 42 0.63 0.43 -6.45
CA ALA A 42 0.15 -0.46 -7.49
C ALA A 42 -1.36 -0.39 -7.66
N ARG A 43 -2.10 -0.21 -6.54
CA ARG A 43 -3.57 -0.21 -6.56
C ARG A 43 -4.17 0.58 -5.42
N TRP A 44 -5.41 1.02 -5.60
CA TRP A 44 -6.28 1.53 -4.54
C TRP A 44 -7.64 0.81 -4.58
N CYS A 45 -8.28 0.72 -3.42
CA CYS A 45 -9.64 0.20 -3.29
C CYS A 45 -10.67 1.33 -3.28
N HIS A 46 -11.79 1.17 -3.99
CA HIS A 46 -12.88 2.14 -3.94
C HIS A 46 -13.48 2.23 -2.52
N GLY A 47 -13.87 3.45 -2.12
CA GLY A 47 -14.39 3.72 -0.77
C GLY A 47 -13.32 3.73 0.33
N SER A 48 -12.04 3.51 0.00
CA SER A 48 -10.94 3.65 0.96
C SER A 48 -10.63 5.11 1.28
N PRO A 49 -9.97 5.39 2.43
CA PRO A 49 -9.43 6.72 2.73
C PRO A 49 -8.55 7.24 1.60
N VAL A 50 -7.66 6.39 1.06
CA VAL A 50 -6.79 6.70 -0.09
C VAL A 50 -7.61 7.21 -1.29
N HIS A 51 -8.72 6.56 -1.62
CA HIS A 51 -9.62 7.01 -2.68
C HIS A 51 -10.29 8.35 -2.36
N ARG A 52 -10.74 8.55 -1.11
CA ARG A 52 -11.40 9.78 -0.65
C ARG A 52 -10.48 11.00 -0.70
N TYR A 53 -9.21 10.82 -0.36
CA TYR A 53 -8.21 11.89 -0.33
C TYR A 53 -7.43 12.04 -1.66
N GLY A 54 -7.78 11.24 -2.68
CA GLY A 54 -7.24 11.40 -4.04
C GLY A 54 -5.81 10.90 -4.23
N LEU A 55 -5.39 9.90 -3.45
CA LEU A 55 -4.17 9.13 -3.66
C LEU A 55 -4.51 7.96 -4.60
N TYR A 56 -3.93 7.94 -5.79
CA TYR A 56 -4.25 6.97 -6.86
C TYR A 56 -3.02 6.13 -7.25
N ALA A 57 -3.20 5.07 -8.04
CA ALA A 57 -2.07 4.31 -8.57
C ALA A 57 -1.23 5.14 -9.56
N LEU A 58 -0.12 4.54 -10.00
CA LEU A 58 0.86 5.17 -10.91
C LEU A 58 1.60 6.34 -10.24
N GLN A 59 1.70 6.31 -8.92
CA GLN A 59 2.40 7.29 -8.10
C GLN A 59 3.38 6.60 -7.16
N TRP A 60 4.49 7.26 -6.86
CA TRP A 60 5.40 6.88 -5.78
C TRP A 60 5.13 7.74 -4.56
N ILE A 61 5.06 7.14 -3.38
CA ILE A 61 5.19 7.87 -2.12
C ILE A 61 6.68 8.04 -1.85
N VAL A 62 7.12 9.29 -1.81
CA VAL A 62 8.52 9.66 -1.57
C VAL A 62 8.75 10.18 -0.15
N GLU A 63 7.69 10.67 0.50
CA GLU A 63 7.75 11.20 1.87
C GLU A 63 6.41 11.03 2.59
N VAL A 64 6.50 10.72 3.87
CA VAL A 64 5.36 10.64 4.80
C VAL A 64 5.70 11.47 6.04
N ASN A 65 4.88 12.47 6.38
CA ASN A 65 5.05 13.38 7.51
C ASN A 65 6.46 14.01 7.60
N GLY A 66 7.07 14.38 6.46
CA GLY A 66 8.42 14.95 6.44
C GLY A 66 9.55 13.92 6.44
N LYS A 67 9.26 12.63 6.66
CA LYS A 67 10.23 11.53 6.63
C LYS A 67 10.29 10.95 5.22
N LEU A 68 11.49 10.87 4.64
CA LEU A 68 11.70 10.24 3.33
C LEU A 68 11.43 8.73 3.41
N THR A 69 10.85 8.18 2.36
CA THR A 69 10.52 6.75 2.26
C THR A 69 11.15 6.13 1.00
N PRO A 70 12.48 5.93 0.99
CA PRO A 70 13.23 5.42 -0.17
C PRO A 70 13.03 3.91 -0.43
N ASP A 71 12.31 3.22 0.45
CA ASP A 71 12.06 1.78 0.35
C ASP A 71 10.84 1.39 1.19
N LEU A 72 10.35 0.17 0.96
CA LEU A 72 9.17 -0.35 1.64
C LEU A 72 9.35 -0.54 3.15
N GLU A 73 10.56 -0.76 3.63
CA GLU A 73 10.86 -0.89 5.06
C GLU A 73 10.85 0.46 5.77
N SER A 74 11.50 1.48 5.19
CA SER A 74 11.44 2.86 5.65
C SER A 74 10.00 3.37 5.69
N PHE A 75 9.22 3.12 4.63
CA PHE A 75 7.79 3.43 4.63
C PHE A 75 7.07 2.76 5.80
N LEU A 76 7.25 1.45 5.97
CA LEU A 76 6.60 0.70 7.05
C LEU A 76 6.98 1.18 8.45
N ASN A 77 8.22 1.60 8.66
CA ASN A 77 8.64 2.15 9.94
C ASN A 77 7.91 3.44 10.27
N VAL A 78 7.67 4.30 9.28
CA VAL A 78 6.87 5.52 9.47
C VAL A 78 5.39 5.20 9.72
N VAL A 79 4.74 4.37 8.89
CA VAL A 79 3.29 4.09 9.07
C VAL A 79 2.95 3.30 10.33
N LYS A 80 3.90 2.56 10.91
CA LYS A 80 3.71 1.89 12.21
C LYS A 80 3.53 2.88 13.37
N GLU A 81 4.16 4.05 13.27
CA GLU A 81 4.09 5.08 14.32
C GLU A 81 2.75 5.84 14.28
N LEU A 82 2.07 5.86 13.13
CA LEU A 82 0.85 6.65 12.91
C LEU A 82 -0.36 6.06 13.64
N GLU A 83 -1.11 6.88 14.36
CA GLU A 83 -2.26 6.46 15.15
C GLU A 83 -3.57 6.47 14.36
N HIS A 84 -4.59 5.79 14.89
CA HIS A 84 -5.94 5.84 14.31
C HIS A 84 -6.47 7.28 14.33
N GLY A 85 -7.02 7.73 13.20
CA GLY A 85 -7.60 9.05 13.05
C GLY A 85 -6.60 10.18 12.85
N GLU A 86 -5.30 9.89 12.84
CA GLU A 86 -4.25 10.88 12.59
C GLU A 86 -4.26 11.35 11.13
N PHE A 87 -3.97 12.64 10.92
CA PHE A 87 -3.77 13.20 9.58
C PHE A 87 -2.31 13.03 9.16
N VAL A 88 -2.14 12.42 7.99
CA VAL A 88 -0.85 12.06 7.43
C VAL A 88 -0.62 12.87 6.18
N ARG A 89 0.45 13.67 6.16
CA ARG A 89 0.91 14.40 4.98
C ARG A 89 1.77 13.48 4.13
N VAL A 90 1.37 13.26 2.88
CA VAL A 90 2.05 12.38 1.94
C VAL A 90 2.51 13.21 0.74
N ARG A 91 3.80 13.15 0.43
CA ARG A 91 4.33 13.65 -0.84
C ARG A 91 4.43 12.48 -1.81
N THR A 92 3.84 12.66 -2.98
CA THR A 92 3.91 11.71 -4.08
C THR A 92 4.52 12.32 -5.32
N VAL A 93 5.06 11.45 -6.17
CA VAL A 93 5.50 11.79 -7.52
C VAL A 93 4.71 10.90 -8.46
N HIS A 94 4.05 11.49 -9.46
CA HIS A 94 3.32 10.73 -10.46
C HIS A 94 4.28 10.19 -11.53
N LEU A 95 3.86 9.16 -12.29
CA LEU A 95 4.60 8.56 -13.42
C LEU A 95 5.15 9.59 -14.43
N ASN A 96 4.56 10.78 -14.52
CA ASN A 96 5.00 11.88 -15.39
C ASN A 96 5.98 12.85 -14.72
N GLY A 97 6.53 12.50 -13.56
CA GLY A 97 7.47 13.32 -12.79
C GLY A 97 6.85 14.48 -12.02
N LYS A 98 5.52 14.67 -12.04
CA LYS A 98 4.88 15.79 -11.32
C LYS A 98 4.75 15.45 -9.83
N PRO A 99 5.38 16.23 -8.92
CA PRO A 99 5.19 16.05 -7.50
C PRO A 99 3.83 16.59 -7.05
N ARG A 100 3.24 15.96 -6.05
CA ARG A 100 1.99 16.38 -5.40
C ARG A 100 2.11 16.13 -3.90
N VAL A 101 1.54 17.04 -3.10
CA VAL A 101 1.37 16.82 -1.67
C VAL A 101 -0.12 16.69 -1.38
N LEU A 102 -0.48 15.69 -0.60
CA LEU A 102 -1.84 15.47 -0.13
C LEU A 102 -1.83 15.09 1.35
N THR A 103 -2.98 15.24 1.98
CA THR A 103 -3.19 14.80 3.35
C THR A 103 -4.25 13.71 3.34
N LEU A 104 -4.05 12.64 4.12
CA LEU A 104 -5.05 11.60 4.31
C LEU A 104 -5.23 11.30 5.80
N LYS A 105 -6.44 10.91 6.19
CA LYS A 105 -6.73 10.48 7.55
C LYS A 105 -6.56 8.97 7.66
N GLN A 106 -5.73 8.52 8.59
CA GLN A 106 -5.49 7.10 8.84
C GLN A 106 -6.71 6.45 9.48
N ASP A 107 -7.18 5.34 8.89
CA ASP A 107 -8.33 4.57 9.38
C ASP A 107 -7.93 3.11 9.64
N LEU A 108 -7.54 2.83 10.87
CA LEU A 108 -7.19 1.47 11.31
C LEU A 108 -8.40 0.59 11.67
N LEU A 109 -9.61 1.14 11.69
CA LEU A 109 -10.84 0.41 12.04
C LEU A 109 -11.29 -0.45 10.86
N TYR A 110 -11.42 0.17 9.69
CA TYR A 110 -11.84 -0.52 8.46
C TYR A 110 -10.66 -0.94 7.58
N TRP A 111 -9.53 -0.21 7.67
CA TRP A 111 -8.36 -0.41 6.82
C TRP A 111 -7.09 -0.65 7.64
N PRO A 112 -6.99 -1.78 8.36
CA PRO A 112 -5.79 -2.11 9.11
C PRO A 112 -4.58 -2.21 8.18
N THR A 113 -3.41 -1.82 8.69
CA THR A 113 -2.16 -1.95 7.96
C THR A 113 -1.66 -3.38 8.07
N TRP A 114 -1.43 -4.05 6.94
CA TRP A 114 -0.91 -5.42 6.89
C TRP A 114 0.07 -5.58 5.74
N GLU A 115 0.99 -6.53 5.86
CA GLU A 115 1.90 -6.93 4.79
C GLU A 115 1.61 -8.37 4.33
N LEU A 116 1.88 -8.63 3.05
CA LEU A 116 1.99 -9.94 2.46
C LEU A 116 3.46 -10.17 2.10
N ARG A 117 4.00 -11.31 2.52
CA ARG A 117 5.33 -11.77 2.11
C ARG A 117 5.19 -13.07 1.36
N PHE A 118 5.83 -13.15 0.20
CA PHE A 118 5.92 -14.37 -0.58
C PHE A 118 6.98 -15.29 0.03
N ASP A 119 6.62 -16.54 0.26
CA ASP A 119 7.50 -17.60 0.72
C ASP A 119 7.84 -18.49 -0.48
N PRO A 120 9.09 -18.45 -0.98
CA PRO A 120 9.48 -19.20 -2.18
C PRO A 120 9.54 -20.71 -1.95
N GLU A 121 9.70 -21.17 -0.71
CA GLU A 121 9.78 -22.60 -0.40
C GLU A 121 8.41 -23.27 -0.50
N THR A 122 7.37 -22.57 -0.05
CA THR A 122 5.99 -23.06 -0.06
C THR A 122 5.18 -22.55 -1.25
N ALA A 123 5.72 -21.61 -2.03
CA ALA A 123 5.03 -20.86 -3.07
C ALA A 123 3.72 -20.20 -2.59
N THR A 124 3.66 -19.79 -1.32
CA THR A 124 2.48 -19.17 -0.71
C THR A 124 2.76 -17.76 -0.22
N TYR A 125 1.70 -16.96 -0.10
CA TYR A 125 1.77 -15.67 0.58
C TYR A 125 1.36 -15.81 2.04
N ARG A 126 2.17 -15.26 2.94
CA ARG A 126 1.84 -15.12 4.36
C ARG A 126 1.45 -13.69 4.68
N ARG A 127 0.28 -13.52 5.31
CA ARG A 127 -0.22 -12.23 5.77
C ARG A 127 0.23 -11.97 7.21
N ARG A 128 0.74 -10.76 7.45
CA ARG A 128 1.07 -10.26 8.79
C ARG A 128 0.39 -8.91 9.00
N THR A 129 -0.39 -8.79 10.06
CA THR A 129 -0.94 -7.49 10.48
C THR A 129 0.18 -6.68 11.13
N ILE A 130 0.37 -5.45 10.66
CA ILE A 130 1.37 -4.50 11.14
C ILE A 130 0.75 -3.57 12.18
N LYS A 131 -0.41 -3.01 11.87
CA LYS A 131 -1.16 -2.14 12.79
C LYS A 131 -2.65 -2.28 12.55
N SER A 132 -3.41 -2.46 13.61
CA SER A 132 -4.87 -2.51 13.62
C SER A 132 -5.37 -1.84 14.89
N LEU A 133 -6.60 -1.32 14.87
CA LEU A 133 -7.21 -0.82 16.09
C LEU A 133 -7.38 -1.99 17.08
N SER A 134 -6.86 -1.85 18.31
CA SER A 134 -7.15 -2.79 19.38
C SER A 134 -8.64 -2.64 19.71
N SER A 135 -9.44 -3.65 19.40
CA SER A 135 -10.86 -3.61 19.72
C SER A 135 -11.06 -3.58 21.24
N THR A 136 -11.46 -2.44 21.80
CA THR A 136 -12.23 -2.41 23.05
C THR A 136 -13.63 -2.96 22.75
N PRO A 137 -14.24 -3.77 23.63
CA PRO A 137 -15.53 -4.44 23.35
C PRO A 137 -16.68 -3.47 23.00
N GLU A 138 -16.59 -2.21 23.42
CA GLU A 138 -17.60 -1.17 23.21
C GLU A 138 -17.74 -0.73 21.73
N ASP A 139 -16.67 -0.83 20.93
CA ASP A 139 -16.69 -0.41 19.52
C ASP A 139 -17.35 -1.44 18.58
N LEU A 140 -17.61 -2.66 19.05
CA LEU A 140 -18.16 -3.74 18.23
C LEU A 140 -19.66 -3.60 17.94
N HIS A 141 -20.41 -2.77 18.67
CA HIS A 141 -21.85 -2.62 18.47
C HIS A 141 -22.23 -1.81 17.21
N ASN A 142 -21.31 -1.02 16.64
CA ASN A 142 -21.58 -0.15 15.48
C ASN A 142 -20.84 -0.54 14.20
N VAL A 143 -20.08 -1.64 14.22
CA VAL A 143 -19.19 -1.99 13.11
C VAL A 143 -19.71 -3.22 12.41
N ILE A 144 -20.22 -3.06 11.18
CA ILE A 144 -20.23 -4.16 10.22
C ILE A 144 -18.77 -4.35 9.81
N PRO A 145 -18.06 -5.40 10.28
CA PRO A 145 -16.69 -5.60 9.88
C PRO A 145 -16.68 -5.77 8.37
N ASN A 146 -15.85 -4.99 7.68
CA ASN A 146 -15.59 -5.17 6.26
C ASN A 146 -14.74 -6.44 6.08
N LYS A 147 -15.32 -7.61 6.37
CA LYS A 147 -14.74 -8.94 6.13
C LYS A 147 -14.54 -9.21 4.63
N HIS A 148 -15.00 -8.28 3.77
CA HIS A 148 -14.98 -8.37 2.31
C HIS A 148 -14.04 -7.37 1.62
N ALA A 149 -13.17 -6.65 2.34
CA ALA A 149 -12.13 -5.82 1.71
C ALA A 149 -11.14 -6.62 0.83
N PHE A 150 -11.25 -7.96 0.82
CA PHE A 150 -10.55 -8.87 -0.08
C PHE A 150 -11.18 -9.02 -1.48
N PHE A 151 -12.34 -8.43 -1.77
CA PHE A 151 -13.03 -8.72 -3.05
C PHE A 151 -12.47 -8.01 -4.29
N CYS A 152 -11.43 -7.19 -4.14
CA CYS A 152 -10.78 -6.56 -5.27
C CYS A 152 -9.41 -7.18 -5.57
N CYS A 153 -9.21 -8.50 -5.42
CA CYS A 153 -8.01 -9.17 -5.92
C CYS A 153 -8.33 -10.54 -6.56
N GLN A 154 -9.45 -10.62 -7.29
CA GLN A 154 -9.53 -11.61 -8.37
C GLN A 154 -8.89 -11.00 -9.60
N MET A 155 -7.66 -11.42 -9.91
CA MET A 155 -7.18 -11.28 -11.29
C MET A 155 -8.21 -12.03 -12.16
N PRO A 156 -8.74 -11.42 -13.24
CA PRO A 156 -9.59 -12.17 -14.15
C PRO A 156 -8.75 -13.33 -14.69
N LYS A 157 -9.16 -14.56 -14.42
CA LYS A 157 -8.65 -15.70 -15.18
C LYS A 157 -8.97 -15.42 -16.64
N LYS A 158 -7.96 -15.01 -17.43
CA LYS A 158 -8.08 -14.97 -18.88
C LYS A 158 -8.46 -16.37 -19.32
N LYS A 159 -9.73 -16.58 -19.66
CA LYS A 159 -10.14 -17.71 -20.48
C LYS A 159 -9.36 -17.58 -21.77
N HIS A 160 -8.43 -18.49 -22.00
CA HIS A 160 -7.86 -18.68 -23.32
C HIS A 160 -9.00 -19.20 -24.19
N VAL A 161 -9.32 -18.44 -25.23
CA VAL A 161 -10.06 -18.91 -26.41
C VAL A 161 -9.01 -19.32 -27.42
#